data_AF-A0A7V5DC55-F1
#
_entry.id   AF-A0A7V5DC55-F1
#
_cell.length_a   1.000
_cell.length_b   1.000
_cell.length_c   1.000
_cell.angle_alpha   90.00
_cell.angle_beta   90.00
_cell.angle_gamma   90.00
#
_symmetry.space_group_name_H-M   'P 1'
#
loop_
_entity.id
_entity.type
_entity.pdbx_description
1 polymer ?
#
loop_
_entity_poly.entity_id
_entity_poly.type
_entity_poly.pdbx_seq_one_letter_code
_entity_poly.pdbx_strand_id
1 'polypeptide(L)'
;MQPVDKTLQNLQQILISNYEHSVQPKNRQTIAEEYGIHVSTLRRLIKNKCPEIPSRASLMPADIMVLYSRLGIPPYLKPRQD
;
A
#
# COMPACT_ATOMS: atom_id res chain seq x y z
N MET A 1 13.63 30.32 -24.38
CA MET A 1 13.91 29.13 -23.54
C MET A 1 12.70 28.89 -22.67
N GLN A 2 11.99 27.77 -22.89
CA GLN A 2 10.69 27.54 -22.26
C GLN A 2 10.82 27.00 -20.83
N PRO A 3 9.94 27.39 -19.88
CA PRO A 3 10.01 27.01 -18.47
C PRO A 3 9.34 25.65 -18.20
N VAL A 4 9.56 24.66 -19.06
CA VAL A 4 8.84 23.37 -19.01
C VAL A 4 9.42 22.41 -17.96
N ASP A 5 10.68 22.60 -17.55
CA ASP A 5 11.36 21.71 -16.61
C ASP A 5 10.86 21.79 -15.17
N LYS A 6 10.56 23.00 -14.66
CA LYS A 6 10.27 23.17 -13.22
C LYS A 6 8.92 22.57 -12.83
N THR A 7 7.92 22.64 -13.70
CA THR A 7 6.60 22.07 -13.43
C THR A 7 6.63 20.55 -13.49
N LEU A 8 7.37 19.97 -14.45
CA LEU A 8 7.56 18.52 -14.53
C LEU A 8 8.38 17.97 -13.36
N GLN A 9 9.45 18.67 -12.96
CA GLN A 9 10.24 18.29 -11.78
C GLN A 9 9.42 18.40 -10.49
N ASN A 10 8.60 19.44 -10.34
CA ASN A 10 7.69 19.57 -9.19
C ASN A 10 6.64 18.46 -9.17
N LEU A 11 6.06 18.11 -10.32
CA LEU A 11 5.12 16.98 -10.41
C LEU A 11 5.81 15.65 -10.09
N GLN A 12 7.03 15.42 -10.56
CA GLN A 12 7.80 14.23 -10.18
C GLN A 12 8.12 14.20 -8.69
N GLN A 13 8.55 15.32 -8.10
CA GLN A 13 8.80 15.44 -6.65
C GLN A 13 7.53 15.19 -5.83
N ILE A 14 6.38 15.70 -6.25
CA ILE A 14 5.10 15.45 -5.60
C ILE A 14 4.71 13.98 -5.73
N LEU A 15 4.90 13.36 -6.89
CA LEU A 15 4.60 11.94 -7.10
C LEU A 15 5.54 11.03 -6.29
N ILE A 16 6.84 11.36 -6.21
CA ILE A 16 7.83 10.64 -5.40
C ILE A 16 7.53 10.84 -3.91
N SER A 17 7.21 12.06 -3.47
CA SER A 17 6.88 12.33 -2.07
C SER A 17 5.55 11.69 -1.66
N ASN A 18 4.57 11.66 -2.56
CA ASN A 18 3.33 10.91 -2.36
C ASN A 18 3.57 9.40 -2.37
N TYR A 19 4.50 8.90 -3.19
CA TYR A 19 4.94 7.50 -3.17
C TYR A 19 5.64 7.19 -1.84
N GLU A 20 6.67 7.92 -1.43
CA GLU A 20 7.38 7.70 -0.16
C GLU A 20 6.49 7.84 1.08
N HIS A 21 5.53 8.76 1.09
CA HIS A 21 4.53 8.85 2.16
C HIS A 21 3.49 7.71 2.11
N SER A 22 3.20 7.16 0.93
CA SER A 22 2.23 6.06 0.76
C SER A 22 2.82 4.67 0.99
N VAL A 23 4.15 4.53 1.00
CA VAL A 23 4.81 3.23 1.13
C VAL A 23 5.87 3.21 2.23
N GLN A 24 5.44 3.52 3.45
CA GLN A 24 6.14 3.06 4.64
C GLN A 24 5.89 1.56 4.84
N PRO A 25 6.89 0.78 5.31
CA PRO A 25 6.66 -0.60 5.73
C PRO A 25 5.56 -0.64 6.79
N LYS A 26 4.54 -1.46 6.55
CA LYS A 26 3.44 -1.65 7.50
C LYS A 26 3.55 -3.01 8.14
N ASN A 27 3.29 -3.08 9.44
CA ASN A 27 3.12 -4.37 10.10
C ASN A 27 1.78 -4.99 9.69
N ARG A 28 1.64 -6.30 9.89
CA ARG A 28 0.38 -6.99 9.57
C ARG A 28 -0.80 -6.59 10.44
N GLN A 29 -0.55 -6.02 11.62
CA GLN A 29 -1.60 -5.58 12.53
C GLN A 29 -2.32 -4.36 11.94
N THR A 30 -1.56 -3.34 11.51
CA THR A 30 -2.05 -2.16 10.82
C THR A 30 -2.83 -2.52 9.55
N ILE A 31 -2.31 -3.45 8.75
CA ILE A 31 -3.02 -3.90 7.54
C ILE A 31 -4.31 -4.62 7.91
N ALA A 32 -4.30 -5.46 8.95
CA ALA A 32 -5.52 -6.15 9.38
C ALA A 32 -6.59 -5.16 9.86
N GLU A 33 -6.19 -4.10 10.55
CA GLU A 33 -7.05 -2.98 10.97
C GLU A 33 -7.65 -2.24 9.76
N GLU A 34 -6.85 -1.97 8.72
CA GLU A 34 -7.34 -1.36 7.46
C GLU A 34 -8.41 -2.20 6.75
N TYR A 35 -8.36 -3.52 6.91
CA TYR A 35 -9.38 -4.43 6.39
C TYR A 35 -10.53 -4.68 7.38
N GLY A 36 -10.43 -4.20 8.62
CA GLY A 36 -11.40 -4.49 9.68
C GLY A 36 -11.44 -5.98 10.07
N ILE A 37 -10.32 -6.71 9.94
CA ILE A 37 -10.24 -8.14 10.24
C ILE A 37 -9.17 -8.44 11.29
N HIS A 38 -9.25 -9.62 11.91
CA HIS A 38 -8.19 -10.08 12.82
C HIS A 38 -6.89 -10.44 12.06
N VAL A 39 -5.73 -10.21 12.68
CA VAL A 39 -4.41 -10.48 12.08
C VAL A 39 -4.23 -11.94 11.66
N SER A 40 -4.82 -12.90 12.39
CA SER A 40 -4.81 -14.32 12.02
C SER A 40 -5.57 -14.59 10.72
N THR A 41 -6.69 -13.89 10.50
CA THR A 41 -7.47 -13.96 9.25
C THR A 41 -6.67 -13.40 8.10
N LEU A 42 -5.99 -12.27 8.29
CA LEU A 42 -5.08 -11.69 7.31
C LEU A 42 -3.96 -12.68 6.94
N ARG A 43 -3.31 -13.32 7.92
CA ARG A 43 -2.27 -14.33 7.67
C ARG A 43 -2.78 -15.52 6.85
N ARG A 44 -4.01 -15.99 7.13
CA ARG A 44 -4.64 -17.07 6.36
C ARG A 44 -4.93 -16.63 4.92
N LEU A 45 -5.40 -15.40 4.72
CA LEU A 45 -5.64 -14.82 3.40
C LEU A 45 -4.34 -14.68 2.60
N ILE A 46 -3.28 -14.15 3.22
CA ILE A 46 -1.95 -14.06 2.61
C ILE A 46 -1.48 -15.44 2.16
N LYS A 47 -1.51 -16.43 3.06
CA LYS A 47 -1.07 -17.79 2.74
C LYS A 47 -1.82 -18.41 1.56
N ASN A 48 -3.12 -18.13 1.43
CA ASN A 48 -3.97 -18.75 0.41
C ASN A 48 -4.00 -17.97 -0.92
N LYS A 49 -3.90 -16.63 -0.88
CA LYS A 49 -4.10 -15.77 -2.05
C LYS A 49 -2.85 -15.03 -2.52
N CYS A 50 -1.84 -14.90 -1.65
CA CYS A 50 -0.60 -14.17 -1.92
C CYS A 50 0.61 -14.98 -1.40
N PRO A 51 0.83 -16.22 -1.86
CA PRO A 51 1.90 -17.08 -1.36
C PRO A 51 3.30 -16.47 -1.59
N GLU A 52 3.45 -15.54 -2.52
CA GLU A 52 4.68 -14.77 -2.76
C GLU A 52 5.05 -13.82 -1.59
N ILE A 53 4.09 -13.45 -0.74
CA ILE A 53 4.34 -12.50 0.35
C ILE A 53 5.06 -13.23 1.50
N PRO A 54 6.28 -12.81 1.88
CA PRO A 54 7.06 -13.48 2.90
C PRO A 54 6.42 -13.39 4.29
N SER A 55 6.61 -14.42 5.14
CA SER A 55 6.03 -14.50 6.49
C SER A 55 6.62 -13.51 7.52
N ARG A 56 7.42 -12.53 7.10
CA ARG A 56 8.04 -11.50 7.96
C ARG A 56 7.01 -10.60 8.68
N ALA A 57 7.42 -10.02 9.80
CA ALA A 57 6.55 -9.20 10.66
C ALA A 57 6.10 -7.88 10.00
N SER A 58 7.00 -7.23 9.25
CA SER A 58 6.72 -6.02 8.48
C SER A 58 6.64 -6.35 6.99
N LEU A 59 5.54 -5.93 6.35
CA LEU A 59 5.37 -6.02 4.91
C LEU A 59 6.00 -4.80 4.26
N MET A 60 6.80 -5.06 3.23
CA MET A 60 7.37 -4.00 2.42
C MET A 60 6.30 -3.40 1.52
N PRO A 61 6.49 -2.16 1.08
CA PRO A 61 5.70 -1.52 0.04
C PRO A 61 5.20 -2.41 -1.10
N ALA A 62 6.11 -3.15 -1.73
CA ALA A 62 5.79 -4.06 -2.82
C ALA A 62 4.85 -5.20 -2.38
N ASP A 63 5.05 -5.76 -1.20
CA ASP A 63 4.18 -6.81 -0.64
C ASP A 63 2.77 -6.27 -0.39
N ILE A 64 2.67 -5.03 0.11
CA ILE A 64 1.40 -4.36 0.40
C ILE A 64 0.63 -4.11 -0.89
N MET A 65 1.32 -3.66 -1.96
CA MET A 65 0.69 -3.48 -3.26
C MET A 65 0.13 -4.78 -3.84
N VAL A 66 0.91 -5.87 -3.76
CA VAL A 66 0.44 -7.21 -4.18
C VAL A 66 -0.78 -7.61 -3.36
N LEU A 67 -0.74 -7.38 -2.05
CA LEU A 67 -1.85 -7.69 -1.15
C LEU A 67 -3.13 -6.93 -1.53
N TYR A 68 -3.05 -5.61 -1.73
CA TYR A 68 -4.20 -4.79 -2.12
C TYR A 68 -4.73 -5.14 -3.51
N SER A 69 -3.85 -5.51 -4.45
CA SER A 69 -4.27 -5.97 -5.78
C SER A 69 -5.07 -7.29 -5.71
N ARG A 70 -4.69 -8.21 -4.82
CA ARG A 70 -5.32 -9.53 -4.68
C ARG A 70 -6.55 -9.55 -3.78
N LEU A 71 -6.54 -8.77 -2.69
CA LEU A 71 -7.61 -8.72 -1.69
C LEU A 71 -8.59 -7.57 -1.94
N GLY A 72 -8.26 -6.65 -2.84
CA GLY A 72 -8.98 -5.39 -3.04
C GLY A 72 -8.47 -4.30 -2.10
N ILE A 73 -8.69 -3.03 -2.50
CA ILE A 73 -8.33 -1.86 -1.70
C ILE A 73 -9.14 -1.89 -0.40
N PRO A 74 -8.49 -1.77 0.79
CA PRO A 74 -9.19 -1.78 2.05
C PRO A 74 -10.24 -0.66 2.13
N PRO A 75 -11.38 -0.88 2.81
CA PRO A 75 -12.47 0.10 2.88
C PRO A 75 -12.03 1.44 3.49
N TYR A 76 -11.10 1.43 4.45
CA TYR A 76 -10.57 2.65 5.07
C TYR A 76 -9.58 3.41 4.17
N LEU A 77 -9.11 2.81 3.07
CA LEU A 77 -8.26 3.47 2.06
C LEU A 77 -9.03 3.86 0.79
N LYS A 78 -10.32 3.52 0.68
CA LYS A 78 -11.13 4.03 -0.42
C LYS A 78 -11.35 5.53 -0.21
N PRO A 79 -11.06 6.39 -1.20
CA PRO A 79 -11.48 7.77 -1.14
C PRO A 79 -13.00 7.76 -0.95
N ARG A 80 -13.45 8.52 0.05
CA ARG A 80 -14.87 8.75 0.30
C ARG A 80 -15.44 9.36 -0.99
N GLN A 81 -16.18 8.57 -1.76
CA GLN A 81 -16.97 9.09 -2.87
C GLN A 81 -18.24 9.66 -2.22
N ASP A 82 -18.12 10.89 -1.72
CA ASP A 82 -19.26 11.78 -1.48
C ASP A 82 -19.63 12.49 -2.79
#